data_AF-A0A0A2F9J3-F1
#
_entry.id   AF-A0A0A2F9J3-F1
#
_cell.length_a   1.000
_cell.length_b   1.000
_cell.length_c   1.000
_cell.angle_alpha   90.00
_cell.angle_beta   90.00
_cell.angle_gamma   90.00
#
_symmetry.space_group_name_H-M   'P 1'
#
loop_
_entity.id
_entity.type
_entity.pdbx_description
1 polymer ?
#
loop_
_entity_poly.entity_id
_entity_poly.type
_entity_poly.pdbx_seq_one_letter_code
_entity_poly.pdbx_strand_id
1 'polypeptide(L)'
;MAMNTIKQCLNTHIRNINSSLLVGLLLLLSLPLGAQVDEDVVITMKTNKAIGDTIVMEFADDSKTFRLEGATLIEKREAFFLKMFYKVTSPTLKLFGDIGLLMVPRCGLTEIDLGKHTRFGYIDCSNNQLKRLDLSNVTLGSLYSENNQLEELDLSKSPNLQMLTCQNNKLREIDLSNKPKLSEVDCSGNALERLELSGSNLERLNCENNNIRSLDLRSCDNLTRLYCRGNDLGEIDLSHSPECRTLDCSINKLTDIRVSDRTSFVFLSLHSNRLKDSSLKRLVSSLRDVTPNTPFVCIDKKNLNEGNEVSQEIVDLATEKGFSVRDYNGGIGEDGKVSNKGVVYIHPEGISQPRLSRDDLHLYPNPAYTYVNIVGAHHGEPLRLYTLDGKLVRQQILQGEDDSLDLSKLERGIYILLVGPRAKRITLK
;
A
#
# COMPACT_ATOMS: atom_id res chain seq x y z
N MET A 1 -21.44 5.77 -38.82
CA MET A 1 -20.07 5.26 -38.52
C MET A 1 -19.41 5.93 -37.30
N ALA A 2 -20.01 6.99 -36.71
CA ALA A 2 -19.54 7.59 -35.45
C ALA A 2 -20.19 7.00 -34.17
N MET A 3 -21.23 6.17 -34.29
CA MET A 3 -21.92 5.53 -33.14
C MET A 3 -21.29 4.19 -32.70
N ASN A 4 -20.53 3.52 -33.57
CA ASN A 4 -19.80 2.29 -33.20
C ASN A 4 -18.45 2.59 -32.52
N THR A 5 -17.84 3.75 -32.81
CA THR A 5 -16.64 4.23 -32.12
C THR A 5 -16.94 4.65 -30.67
N ILE A 6 -18.17 5.12 -30.38
CA ILE A 6 -18.62 5.42 -29.01
C ILE A 6 -18.80 4.13 -28.19
N LYS A 7 -19.36 3.06 -28.75
CA LYS A 7 -19.45 1.75 -28.06
C LYS A 7 -18.10 1.04 -27.90
N GLN A 8 -17.16 1.20 -28.84
CA GLN A 8 -15.83 0.60 -28.72
C GLN A 8 -14.90 1.38 -27.77
N CYS A 9 -15.03 2.72 -27.65
CA CYS A 9 -14.24 3.51 -26.70
C CYS A 9 -14.82 3.57 -25.28
N LEU A 10 -16.14 3.43 -25.09
CA LEU A 10 -16.70 3.16 -23.76
C LEU A 10 -16.18 1.81 -23.22
N ASN A 11 -15.96 0.80 -24.07
CA ASN A 11 -15.49 -0.52 -23.65
C ASN A 11 -14.00 -0.62 -23.25
N THR A 12 -13.14 0.33 -23.65
CA THR A 12 -11.69 0.27 -23.35
C THR A 12 -11.28 1.04 -22.10
N HIS A 13 -12.07 2.03 -21.64
CA HIS A 13 -11.78 2.78 -20.40
C HIS A 13 -12.90 2.76 -19.35
N ILE A 14 -14.02 2.08 -19.63
CA ILE A 14 -15.05 1.72 -18.64
C ILE A 14 -15.00 0.21 -18.42
N ARG A 15 -13.95 -0.25 -17.76
CA ARG A 15 -13.95 -1.55 -17.08
C ARG A 15 -13.90 -1.44 -15.55
N ASN A 16 -13.99 -0.24 -14.98
CA ASN A 16 -13.92 -0.06 -13.52
C ASN A 16 -14.76 1.10 -12.96
N ILE A 17 -15.89 1.45 -13.59
CA ILE A 17 -16.91 2.27 -12.93
C ILE A 17 -18.25 1.57 -13.13
N ASN A 18 -18.63 0.79 -12.11
CA ASN A 18 -19.94 0.15 -12.01
C ASN A 18 -21.04 1.22 -12.00
N SER A 19 -21.89 1.21 -13.04
CA SER A 19 -23.35 1.41 -13.09
C SER A 19 -24.14 2.33 -12.12
N SER A 20 -23.53 3.12 -11.23
CA SER A 20 -24.23 4.08 -10.36
C SER A 20 -24.36 5.49 -10.96
N LEU A 21 -23.53 5.86 -11.94
CA LEU A 21 -23.63 7.16 -12.61
C LEU A 21 -24.87 7.28 -13.51
N LEU A 22 -25.42 6.17 -14.00
CA LEU A 22 -26.56 6.19 -14.93
C LEU A 22 -27.92 6.26 -14.22
N VAL A 23 -27.98 5.89 -12.93
CA VAL A 23 -29.25 5.88 -12.17
C VAL A 23 -29.48 7.22 -11.45
N GLY A 24 -28.43 7.99 -11.16
CA GLY A 24 -28.55 9.36 -10.63
C GLY A 24 -28.90 10.42 -11.69
N LEU A 25 -28.67 10.13 -12.97
CA LEU A 25 -28.82 11.09 -14.08
C LEU A 25 -30.26 11.16 -14.65
N LEU A 26 -31.18 10.30 -14.20
CA LEU A 26 -32.50 10.10 -14.84
C LEU A 26 -33.69 10.69 -14.05
N LEU A 27 -33.46 11.46 -12.98
CA LEU A 27 -34.53 12.00 -12.11
C LEU A 27 -34.65 13.53 -12.06
N LEU A 28 -33.99 14.29 -12.95
CA LEU A 28 -34.01 15.77 -12.91
C LEU A 28 -34.56 16.46 -14.17
N LEU A 29 -35.27 15.75 -15.05
CA LEU A 29 -35.94 16.36 -16.21
C LEU A 29 -37.35 16.87 -15.86
N SER A 30 -37.42 17.85 -14.95
CA SER A 30 -38.46 18.89 -14.99
C SER A 30 -38.14 20.00 -13.98
N LEU A 31 -37.43 21.05 -14.40
CA LEU A 31 -37.49 22.34 -13.71
C LEU A 31 -37.69 23.49 -14.70
N PRO A 32 -38.46 24.52 -14.32
CA PRO A 32 -38.98 25.53 -15.23
C PRO A 32 -37.96 26.66 -15.48
N LEU A 33 -38.16 27.40 -16.57
CA LEU A 33 -37.48 28.65 -16.86
C LEU A 33 -37.61 29.61 -15.66
N GLY A 34 -36.48 29.98 -15.05
CA GLY A 34 -36.39 31.02 -14.02
C GLY A 34 -35.74 30.59 -12.70
N ALA A 35 -34.67 29.78 -12.70
CA ALA A 35 -33.97 29.42 -11.47
C ALA A 35 -33.32 30.67 -10.82
N GLN A 36 -33.91 31.14 -9.73
CA GLN A 36 -33.35 32.18 -8.86
C GLN A 36 -32.26 31.54 -7.99
N VAL A 37 -31.10 32.21 -7.87
CA VAL A 37 -30.00 31.75 -6.99
C VAL A 37 -30.51 31.77 -5.55
N ASP A 38 -30.40 30.64 -4.85
CA ASP A 38 -30.69 30.58 -3.42
C ASP A 38 -29.55 31.27 -2.65
N GLU A 39 -29.83 32.47 -2.14
CA GLU A 39 -28.86 33.32 -1.44
C GLU A 39 -28.60 32.86 0.01
N ASP A 40 -29.45 31.98 0.57
CA ASP A 40 -29.26 31.42 1.93
C ASP A 40 -28.33 30.20 1.94
N VAL A 41 -28.01 29.68 0.75
CA VAL A 41 -27.20 28.49 0.52
C VAL A 41 -25.85 28.92 -0.04
N VAL A 42 -24.90 29.15 0.88
CA VAL A 42 -23.57 29.67 0.56
C VAL A 42 -22.47 28.72 1.05
N ILE A 43 -21.50 28.45 0.18
CA ILE A 43 -20.22 27.83 0.55
C ILE A 43 -19.21 28.95 0.68
N THR A 44 -18.55 29.03 1.83
CA THR A 44 -17.48 30.00 2.05
C THR A 44 -16.14 29.29 1.99
N MET A 45 -15.22 29.81 1.19
CA MET A 45 -13.88 29.26 1.06
C MET A 45 -12.85 30.36 1.26
N LYS A 46 -11.74 30.03 1.93
CA LYS A 46 -10.57 30.92 1.99
C LYS A 46 -9.45 30.37 1.15
N THR A 47 -8.81 31.23 0.36
CA THR A 47 -7.68 30.88 -0.50
C THR A 47 -6.43 31.68 -0.13
N ASN A 48 -5.27 31.06 -0.25
CA ASN A 48 -3.98 31.75 -0.16
C ASN A 48 -3.43 32.22 -1.52
N LYS A 49 -4.20 32.05 -2.60
CA LYS A 49 -3.87 32.60 -3.91
C LYS A 49 -3.84 34.12 -3.85
N ALA A 50 -2.87 34.72 -4.54
CA ALA A 50 -2.77 36.17 -4.59
C ALA A 50 -3.95 36.76 -5.36
N ILE A 51 -4.32 38.01 -5.05
CA ILE A 51 -5.25 38.75 -5.91
C ILE A 51 -4.62 38.86 -7.30
N GLY A 52 -5.39 38.49 -8.31
CA GLY A 52 -4.88 38.34 -9.67
C GLY A 52 -4.31 36.96 -10.00
N ASP A 53 -4.29 35.98 -9.11
CA ASP A 53 -4.01 34.59 -9.50
C ASP A 53 -5.23 33.96 -10.17
N THR A 54 -4.99 32.94 -11.00
CA THR A 54 -6.05 32.15 -11.61
C THR A 54 -6.32 30.90 -10.77
N ILE A 55 -7.59 30.64 -10.48
CA ILE A 55 -8.10 29.38 -9.94
C ILE A 55 -9.03 28.71 -10.95
N VAL A 56 -9.16 27.40 -10.86
CA VAL A 56 -10.01 26.60 -11.75
C VAL A 56 -11.01 25.83 -10.91
N MET A 57 -12.29 25.99 -11.23
CA MET A 57 -13.37 25.23 -10.64
C MET A 57 -14.04 24.40 -11.73
N GLU A 58 -14.52 23.21 -11.39
CA GLU A 58 -15.22 22.32 -12.31
C GLU A 58 -16.66 22.09 -11.82
N PHE A 59 -17.60 22.05 -12.76
CA PHE A 59 -19.01 21.85 -12.46
C PHE A 59 -19.59 20.83 -13.46
N ALA A 60 -20.52 19.98 -12.99
CA ALA A 60 -21.28 19.12 -13.89
C ALA A 60 -22.55 19.85 -14.34
N ASP A 61 -22.53 20.27 -15.60
CA ASP A 61 -23.63 20.77 -16.43
C ASP A 61 -24.33 22.09 -16.01
N ASP A 62 -24.64 22.90 -17.02
CA ASP A 62 -25.02 24.33 -17.00
C ASP A 62 -26.42 24.63 -16.44
N SER A 63 -27.09 23.66 -15.80
CA SER A 63 -28.53 23.73 -15.49
C SER A 63 -28.90 24.44 -14.18
N LYS A 64 -27.94 25.01 -13.43
CA LYS A 64 -28.22 25.85 -12.26
C LYS A 64 -27.40 27.13 -12.26
N THR A 65 -28.08 28.25 -12.03
CA THR A 65 -27.46 29.54 -11.75
C THR A 65 -26.77 29.46 -10.40
N PHE A 66 -25.44 29.43 -10.40
CA PHE A 66 -24.65 29.73 -9.22
C PHE A 66 -23.91 31.05 -9.42
N ARG A 67 -23.53 31.67 -8.31
CA ARG A 67 -22.84 32.96 -8.30
C ARG A 67 -21.60 32.82 -7.45
N LEU A 68 -20.46 33.29 -7.97
CA LEU A 68 -19.20 33.32 -7.23
C LEU A 68 -18.84 34.77 -6.90
N GLU A 69 -18.71 35.07 -5.62
CA GLU A 69 -18.06 36.29 -5.14
C GLU A 69 -16.58 36.01 -4.81
N GLY A 70 -15.76 37.05 -4.89
CA GLY A 70 -14.34 36.98 -4.57
C GLY A 70 -13.44 36.48 -5.71
N ALA A 71 -14.02 36.17 -6.87
CA ALA A 71 -13.27 35.97 -8.10
C ALA A 71 -14.11 36.33 -9.35
N THR A 72 -13.45 36.76 -10.41
CA THR A 72 -14.10 37.15 -11.68
C THR A 72 -13.86 36.08 -12.73
N LEU A 73 -14.91 35.61 -13.38
CA LEU A 73 -14.81 34.64 -14.47
C LEU A 73 -14.03 35.26 -15.64
N ILE A 74 -13.00 34.57 -16.13
CA ILE A 74 -12.19 35.02 -17.27
C ILE A 74 -12.32 34.09 -18.48
N GLU A 75 -12.56 32.80 -18.26
CA GLU A 75 -12.64 31.82 -19.35
C GLU A 75 -13.51 30.63 -18.92
N LYS A 76 -14.24 30.07 -19.88
CA LYS A 76 -14.90 28.76 -19.77
C LYS A 76 -14.32 27.83 -20.82
N ARG A 77 -14.05 26.59 -20.44
CA ARG A 77 -13.67 25.52 -21.38
C ARG A 77 -14.60 24.34 -21.21
N GLU A 78 -15.28 23.99 -22.29
CA GLU A 78 -16.03 22.75 -22.37
C GLU A 78 -15.06 21.58 -22.50
N ALA A 79 -15.18 20.65 -21.57
CA ALA A 79 -14.51 19.36 -21.59
C ALA A 79 -15.53 18.31 -21.12
N PHE A 80 -15.08 17.26 -20.47
CA PHE A 80 -15.99 16.30 -19.84
C PHE A 80 -16.78 16.94 -18.67
N PHE A 81 -16.13 17.81 -17.90
CA PHE A 81 -16.76 18.75 -16.96
C PHE A 81 -16.55 20.18 -17.46
N LEU A 82 -17.48 21.10 -17.14
CA LEU A 82 -17.30 22.51 -17.48
C LEU A 82 -16.22 23.08 -16.59
N LYS A 83 -15.07 23.43 -17.18
CA LYS A 83 -13.97 24.08 -16.45
C LYS A 83 -14.12 25.58 -16.53
N MET A 84 -14.16 26.22 -15.37
CA MET A 84 -14.30 27.67 -15.25
C MET A 84 -13.04 28.26 -14.61
N PHE A 85 -12.42 29.19 -15.31
CA PHE A 85 -11.22 29.87 -14.88
C PHE A 85 -11.61 31.21 -14.28
N TYR A 86 -11.21 31.43 -13.03
CA TYR A 86 -11.51 32.66 -12.31
C TYR A 86 -10.23 33.38 -11.91
N LYS A 87 -10.24 34.71 -12.03
CA LYS A 87 -9.21 35.59 -11.49
C LYS A 87 -9.60 35.95 -10.06
N VAL A 88 -8.77 35.62 -9.08
CA VAL A 88 -9.04 35.91 -7.66
C VAL A 88 -9.09 37.42 -7.44
N THR A 89 -10.15 37.92 -6.81
CA THR A 89 -10.33 39.33 -6.44
C THR A 89 -10.40 39.54 -4.93
N SER A 90 -10.58 38.46 -4.16
CA SER A 90 -10.63 38.45 -2.70
C SER A 90 -10.03 37.14 -2.17
N PRO A 91 -9.36 37.13 -1.02
CA PRO A 91 -8.93 35.89 -0.36
C PRO A 91 -10.11 35.05 0.16
N THR A 92 -11.32 35.62 0.22
CA THR A 92 -12.55 34.91 0.56
C THR A 92 -13.41 34.76 -0.68
N LEU A 93 -13.75 33.52 -1.01
CA LEU A 93 -14.63 33.15 -2.10
C LEU A 93 -15.97 32.71 -1.50
N LYS A 94 -17.07 33.19 -2.08
CA LYS A 94 -18.42 32.75 -1.68
C LYS A 94 -19.16 32.23 -2.89
N LEU A 95 -19.54 30.97 -2.84
CA LEU A 95 -20.29 30.29 -3.89
C LEU A 95 -21.74 30.14 -3.44
N PHE A 96 -22.63 30.83 -4.14
CA PHE A 96 -24.06 30.85 -3.88
C PHE A 96 -24.79 29.96 -4.87
N GLY A 97 -25.83 29.27 -4.40
CA GLY A 97 -26.70 28.42 -5.21
C GLY A 97 -26.66 26.94 -4.81
N ASP A 98 -27.76 26.23 -5.06
CA ASP A 98 -27.92 24.81 -4.74
C ASP A 98 -27.10 23.92 -5.70
N ILE A 99 -25.81 23.78 -5.43
CA ILE A 99 -24.91 22.90 -6.20
C ILE A 99 -24.94 21.47 -5.65
N GLY A 100 -25.03 20.48 -6.54
CA GLY A 100 -25.02 19.05 -6.16
C GLY A 100 -23.63 18.44 -6.08
N LEU A 101 -22.63 19.10 -6.67
CA LEU A 101 -21.25 18.66 -6.76
C LEU A 101 -20.34 19.88 -6.56
N LEU A 102 -19.31 19.74 -5.73
CA LEU A 102 -18.30 20.79 -5.52
C LEU A 102 -16.95 20.27 -6.03
N MET A 103 -16.37 20.89 -7.06
CA MET A 103 -15.03 20.56 -7.54
C MET A 103 -14.15 21.81 -7.55
N VAL A 104 -13.32 21.92 -6.52
CA VAL A 104 -12.38 23.02 -6.29
C VAL A 104 -10.94 22.52 -6.09
N PRO A 105 -10.43 21.63 -6.97
CA PRO A 105 -9.07 21.15 -6.84
C PRO A 105 -8.07 22.28 -7.10
N ARG A 106 -6.93 22.27 -6.40
CA ARG A 106 -5.78 23.18 -6.69
C ARG A 106 -6.09 24.68 -6.57
N CYS A 107 -7.12 25.05 -5.79
CA CYS A 107 -7.53 26.44 -5.59
C CYS A 107 -6.76 27.17 -4.49
N GLY A 108 -5.76 26.52 -3.86
CA GLY A 108 -5.00 27.10 -2.75
C GLY A 108 -5.85 27.29 -1.49
N LEU A 109 -6.90 26.49 -1.32
CA LEU A 109 -7.85 26.65 -0.22
C LEU A 109 -7.22 26.28 1.12
N THR A 110 -7.43 27.12 2.12
CA THR A 110 -7.01 26.87 3.51
C THR A 110 -8.19 26.49 4.40
N GLU A 111 -9.41 26.89 4.01
CA GLU A 111 -10.67 26.59 4.70
C GLU A 111 -11.80 26.42 3.68
N ILE A 112 -12.72 25.49 3.97
CA ILE A 112 -14.01 25.33 3.29
C ILE A 112 -15.08 25.18 4.36
N ASP A 113 -16.11 26.01 4.28
CA ASP A 113 -17.35 25.92 5.05
C ASP A 113 -18.49 25.62 4.09
N LEU A 114 -19.06 24.42 4.19
CA LEU A 114 -20.16 23.95 3.34
C LEU A 114 -21.51 24.58 3.74
N GLY A 115 -21.58 25.34 4.83
CA GLY A 115 -22.78 26.06 5.25
C GLY A 115 -23.96 25.13 5.53
N LYS A 116 -25.12 25.40 4.92
CA LYS A 116 -26.35 24.60 5.10
C LYS A 116 -26.59 23.55 4.00
N HIS A 117 -25.61 23.30 3.14
CA HIS A 117 -25.78 22.35 2.05
C HIS A 117 -25.92 20.91 2.58
N THR A 118 -26.96 20.22 2.13
CA THR A 118 -27.25 18.83 2.54
C THR A 118 -27.27 17.85 1.37
N ARG A 119 -27.19 18.33 0.11
CA ARG A 119 -27.44 17.54 -1.09
C ARG A 119 -26.18 17.06 -1.83
N PHE A 120 -24.99 17.27 -1.28
CA PHE A 120 -23.75 16.89 -1.96
C PHE A 120 -23.64 15.39 -2.13
N GLY A 121 -23.53 14.91 -3.36
CA GLY A 121 -23.13 13.53 -3.66
C GLY A 121 -21.62 13.38 -3.87
N TYR A 122 -20.93 14.47 -4.19
CA TYR A 122 -19.53 14.48 -4.63
C TYR A 122 -18.84 15.75 -4.17
N ILE A 123 -17.68 15.60 -3.55
CA ILE A 123 -16.77 16.71 -3.25
C ILE A 123 -15.37 16.35 -3.75
N ASP A 124 -14.77 17.24 -4.55
CA ASP A 124 -13.35 17.26 -4.85
C ASP A 124 -12.74 18.57 -4.36
N CYS A 125 -11.98 18.47 -3.27
CA CYS A 125 -11.18 19.54 -2.69
C CYS A 125 -9.69 19.17 -2.67
N SER A 126 -9.26 18.32 -3.59
CA SER A 126 -7.89 17.82 -3.67
C SER A 126 -6.86 18.93 -3.92
N ASN A 127 -5.61 18.69 -3.50
CA ASN A 127 -4.47 19.55 -3.78
C ASN A 127 -4.66 20.98 -3.23
N ASN A 128 -5.12 21.08 -1.99
CA ASN A 128 -5.30 22.33 -1.26
C ASN A 128 -4.44 22.32 0.01
N GLN A 129 -4.75 23.16 1.00
CA GLN A 129 -4.04 23.29 2.27
C GLN A 129 -5.02 23.18 3.45
N LEU A 130 -6.09 22.43 3.28
CA LEU A 130 -7.13 22.26 4.29
C LEU A 130 -6.57 21.51 5.49
N LYS A 131 -6.75 22.07 6.68
CA LYS A 131 -6.42 21.39 7.96
C LYS A 131 -7.60 20.61 8.53
N ARG A 132 -8.82 21.03 8.15
CA ARG A 132 -10.09 20.44 8.57
C ARG A 132 -11.06 20.48 7.40
N LEU A 133 -11.97 19.52 7.38
CA LEU A 133 -13.09 19.45 6.44
C LEU A 133 -14.29 18.93 7.21
N ASP A 134 -15.22 19.82 7.57
CA ASP A 134 -16.45 19.43 8.26
C ASP A 134 -17.46 18.88 7.24
N LEU A 135 -17.79 17.60 7.40
CA LEU A 135 -18.75 16.87 6.56
C LEU A 135 -20.02 16.49 7.34
N SER A 136 -20.23 17.04 8.53
CA SER A 136 -21.30 16.63 9.46
C SER A 136 -22.72 16.90 8.95
N ASN A 137 -22.86 17.79 7.96
CA ASN A 137 -24.12 18.18 7.33
C ASN A 137 -24.35 17.54 5.95
N VAL A 138 -23.42 16.74 5.43
CA VAL A 138 -23.48 16.19 4.06
C VAL A 138 -23.34 14.67 4.03
N THR A 139 -23.98 14.04 3.03
CA THR A 139 -23.93 12.59 2.82
C THR A 139 -23.32 12.30 1.46
N LEU A 140 -22.07 11.83 1.42
CA LEU A 140 -21.31 11.71 0.17
C LEU A 140 -21.44 10.32 -0.46
N GLY A 141 -21.40 10.29 -1.80
CA GLY A 141 -21.14 9.11 -2.62
C GLY A 141 -19.67 9.01 -3.02
N SER A 142 -18.98 10.14 -3.23
CA SER A 142 -17.54 10.17 -3.49
C SER A 142 -16.86 11.36 -2.81
N LEU A 143 -15.66 11.16 -2.29
CA LEU A 143 -14.82 12.21 -1.72
C LEU A 143 -13.38 12.13 -2.26
N TYR A 144 -12.91 13.25 -2.82
CA TYR A 144 -11.53 13.48 -3.25
C TYR A 144 -10.95 14.61 -2.41
N SER A 145 -10.03 14.28 -1.52
CA SER A 145 -9.47 15.18 -0.51
C SER A 145 -7.96 15.04 -0.36
N GLU A 146 -7.30 14.39 -1.33
CA GLU A 146 -5.87 14.12 -1.32
C GLU A 146 -5.02 15.39 -1.35
N ASN A 147 -3.76 15.27 -0.91
CA ASN A 147 -2.78 16.35 -0.90
C ASN A 147 -3.31 17.59 -0.16
N ASN A 148 -3.69 17.39 1.09
CA ASN A 148 -4.12 18.44 2.02
C ASN A 148 -3.31 18.32 3.34
N GLN A 149 -3.82 18.88 4.43
CA GLN A 149 -3.22 18.79 5.76
C GLN A 149 -4.24 18.30 6.80
N LEU A 150 -5.21 17.48 6.37
CA LEU A 150 -6.29 17.00 7.24
C LEU A 150 -5.72 16.12 8.35
N GLU A 151 -6.04 16.46 9.60
CA GLU A 151 -5.66 15.67 10.79
C GLU A 151 -6.76 14.68 11.20
N GLU A 152 -7.99 14.98 10.81
CA GLU A 152 -9.19 14.18 11.07
C GLU A 152 -10.10 14.18 9.83
N LEU A 153 -10.88 13.11 9.67
CA LEU A 153 -11.88 13.00 8.62
C LEU A 153 -13.05 12.13 9.10
N ASP A 154 -14.17 12.77 9.48
CA ASP A 154 -15.39 12.06 9.90
C ASP A 154 -16.29 11.75 8.69
N LEU A 155 -16.47 10.46 8.42
CA LEU A 155 -17.32 9.93 7.34
C LEU A 155 -18.58 9.22 7.87
N SER A 156 -18.92 9.41 9.15
CA SER A 156 -20.07 8.77 9.81
C SER A 156 -21.40 9.08 9.13
N LYS A 157 -21.53 10.27 8.52
CA LYS A 157 -22.71 10.72 7.78
C LYS A 157 -22.79 10.20 6.34
N SER A 158 -21.79 9.49 5.86
CA SER A 158 -21.71 9.03 4.47
C SER A 158 -21.80 7.50 4.33
N PRO A 159 -22.91 6.84 4.75
CA PRO A 159 -23.03 5.37 4.67
C PRO A 159 -23.06 4.83 3.22
N ASN A 160 -23.35 5.69 2.25
CA ASN A 160 -23.42 5.36 0.83
C ASN A 160 -22.12 5.67 0.07
N LEU A 161 -21.02 5.99 0.76
CA LEU A 161 -19.72 6.28 0.15
C LEU A 161 -19.28 5.10 -0.73
N GLN A 162 -18.90 5.40 -1.97
CA GLN A 162 -18.43 4.45 -2.98
C GLN A 162 -16.93 4.58 -3.23
N MET A 163 -16.42 5.81 -3.17
CA MET A 163 -15.04 6.16 -3.49
C MET A 163 -14.49 7.13 -2.44
N LEU A 164 -13.28 6.85 -1.95
CA LEU A 164 -12.55 7.75 -1.06
C LEU A 164 -11.10 7.87 -1.50
N THR A 165 -10.64 9.10 -1.70
CA THR A 165 -9.22 9.45 -1.84
C THR A 165 -8.88 10.54 -0.85
N CYS A 166 -7.98 10.21 0.08
CA CYS A 166 -7.51 11.07 1.15
C CYS A 166 -6.00 10.92 1.39
N GLN A 167 -5.25 10.44 0.38
CA GLN A 167 -3.82 10.27 0.45
C GLN A 167 -3.06 11.58 0.67
N ASN A 168 -1.87 11.49 1.25
CA ASN A 168 -0.99 12.63 1.54
C ASN A 168 -1.71 13.69 2.40
N ASN A 169 -2.20 13.25 3.56
CA ASN A 169 -2.75 14.09 4.62
C ASN A 169 -1.98 13.80 5.92
N LYS A 170 -2.56 14.13 7.08
CA LYS A 170 -1.98 13.90 8.41
C LYS A 170 -2.89 13.05 9.29
N LEU A 171 -3.74 12.23 8.67
CA LEU A 171 -4.71 11.39 9.37
C LEU A 171 -3.98 10.35 10.23
N ARG A 172 -4.45 10.14 11.46
CA ARG A 172 -3.93 9.12 12.39
C ARG A 172 -4.84 7.90 12.52
N GLU A 173 -6.11 8.07 12.18
CA GLU A 173 -7.09 7.02 12.12
C GLU A 173 -8.13 7.35 11.05
N ILE A 174 -8.78 6.31 10.53
CA ILE A 174 -9.94 6.46 9.68
C ILE A 174 -10.91 5.32 9.92
N ASP A 175 -12.17 5.68 10.17
CA ASP A 175 -13.25 4.71 10.35
C ASP A 175 -14.07 4.59 9.07
N LEU A 176 -13.86 3.50 8.34
CA LEU A 176 -14.61 3.12 7.16
C LEU A 176 -15.56 1.96 7.45
N SER A 177 -15.91 1.76 8.72
CA SER A 177 -16.89 0.75 9.11
C SER A 177 -18.28 1.11 8.58
N ASN A 178 -19.07 0.08 8.28
CA ASN A 178 -20.44 0.18 7.80
C ASN A 178 -20.57 1.06 6.54
N LYS A 179 -19.66 0.88 5.56
CA LYS A 179 -19.71 1.51 4.24
C LYS A 179 -19.91 0.44 3.17
N PRO A 180 -21.11 -0.21 3.09
CA PRO A 180 -21.33 -1.39 2.27
C PRO A 180 -21.21 -1.17 0.75
N LYS A 181 -21.19 0.10 0.31
CA LYS A 181 -21.02 0.47 -1.10
C LYS A 181 -19.59 0.90 -1.46
N LEU A 182 -18.70 0.98 -0.47
CA LEU A 182 -17.33 1.44 -0.67
C LEU A 182 -16.56 0.36 -1.43
N SER A 183 -16.01 0.72 -2.59
CA SER A 183 -15.29 -0.21 -3.45
C SER A 183 -13.82 0.16 -3.60
N GLU A 184 -13.46 1.44 -3.52
CA GLU A 184 -12.10 1.91 -3.74
C GLU A 184 -11.71 2.99 -2.72
N VAL A 185 -10.57 2.74 -2.07
CA VAL A 185 -10.01 3.60 -1.03
C VAL A 185 -8.52 3.81 -1.31
N ASP A 186 -8.11 5.08 -1.37
CA ASP A 186 -6.71 5.48 -1.25
C ASP A 186 -6.53 6.40 -0.04
N CYS A 187 -5.83 5.88 0.97
CA CYS A 187 -5.48 6.59 2.20
C CYS A 187 -3.95 6.59 2.43
N SER A 188 -3.18 6.39 1.37
CA SER A 188 -1.72 6.30 1.44
C SER A 188 -1.04 7.60 1.91
N GLY A 189 0.19 7.52 2.42
CA GLY A 189 0.96 8.71 2.81
C GLY A 189 0.31 9.53 3.93
N ASN A 190 -0.28 8.84 4.90
CA ASN A 190 -0.82 9.44 6.13
C ASN A 190 0.04 8.98 7.32
N ALA A 191 -0.48 9.12 8.54
CA ALA A 191 0.13 8.59 9.76
C ALA A 191 -0.80 7.57 10.44
N LEU A 192 -1.60 6.83 9.66
CA LEU A 192 -2.64 5.95 10.18
C LEU A 192 -2.03 4.85 11.06
N GLU A 193 -2.47 4.77 12.32
CA GLU A 193 -2.19 3.65 13.21
C GLU A 193 -3.35 2.63 13.19
N ARG A 194 -4.55 3.09 12.81
CA ARG A 194 -5.80 2.31 12.78
C ARG A 194 -6.60 2.61 11.50
N LEU A 195 -7.01 1.54 10.82
CA LEU A 195 -7.88 1.57 9.65
C LEU A 195 -9.02 0.56 9.87
N GLU A 196 -10.22 1.04 10.15
CA GLU A 196 -11.38 0.18 10.43
C GLU A 196 -12.17 -0.05 9.13
N LEU A 197 -12.34 -1.31 8.73
CA LEU A 197 -12.97 -1.71 7.47
C LEU A 197 -14.23 -2.59 7.65
N SER A 198 -14.71 -2.74 8.88
CA SER A 198 -15.77 -3.71 9.19
C SER A 198 -17.05 -3.43 8.39
N GLY A 199 -17.55 -4.42 7.65
CA GLY A 199 -18.74 -4.26 6.81
C GLY A 199 -18.52 -3.48 5.50
N SER A 200 -17.27 -3.23 5.10
CA SER A 200 -16.91 -2.64 3.82
C SER A 200 -16.28 -3.69 2.90
N ASN A 201 -16.91 -3.92 1.75
CA ASN A 201 -16.49 -4.94 0.79
C ASN A 201 -15.70 -4.30 -0.37
N LEU A 202 -14.45 -3.96 -0.07
CA LEU A 202 -13.58 -3.23 -1.00
C LEU A 202 -13.15 -4.11 -2.18
N GLU A 203 -13.06 -3.50 -3.37
CA GLU A 203 -12.38 -4.07 -4.54
C GLU A 203 -10.91 -3.65 -4.60
N ARG A 204 -10.58 -2.45 -4.11
CA ARG A 204 -9.24 -1.86 -4.10
C ARG A 204 -8.96 -1.11 -2.80
N LEU A 205 -7.83 -1.43 -2.19
CA LEU A 205 -7.32 -0.71 -1.03
C LEU A 205 -5.86 -0.30 -1.26
N ASN A 206 -5.61 1.00 -1.20
CA ASN A 206 -4.28 1.56 -1.03
C ASN A 206 -4.17 2.23 0.36
N CYS A 207 -3.30 1.69 1.20
CA CYS A 207 -2.96 2.19 2.53
C CYS A 207 -1.44 2.27 2.74
N GLU A 208 -0.68 2.40 1.65
CA GLU A 208 0.78 2.48 1.68
C GLU A 208 1.29 3.64 2.53
N ASN A 209 2.49 3.51 3.09
CA ASN A 209 3.21 4.54 3.84
C ASN A 209 2.36 5.12 4.98
N ASN A 210 2.02 4.26 5.93
CA ASN A 210 1.30 4.58 7.17
C ASN A 210 2.01 3.87 8.35
N ASN A 211 1.40 3.87 9.54
CA ASN A 211 1.92 3.23 10.75
C ASN A 211 1.02 2.05 11.20
N ILE A 212 0.34 1.38 10.27
CA ILE A 212 -0.65 0.35 10.58
C ILE A 212 0.05 -0.92 11.06
N ARG A 213 -0.37 -1.45 12.21
CA ARG A 213 0.22 -2.67 12.82
C ARG A 213 -0.58 -3.94 12.55
N SER A 214 -1.88 -3.78 12.30
CA SER A 214 -2.80 -4.88 12.00
C SER A 214 -3.85 -4.40 11.01
N LEU A 215 -4.19 -5.23 10.03
CA LEU A 215 -5.18 -4.92 9.01
C LEU A 215 -6.18 -6.08 8.93
N ASP A 216 -7.42 -5.84 9.36
CA ASP A 216 -8.49 -6.84 9.28
C ASP A 216 -9.19 -6.76 7.93
N LEU A 217 -9.01 -7.79 7.11
CA LEU A 217 -9.54 -7.89 5.75
C LEU A 217 -10.70 -8.89 5.63
N ARG A 218 -11.22 -9.43 6.75
CA ARG A 218 -12.26 -10.47 6.75
C ARG A 218 -13.60 -10.05 6.13
N SER A 219 -13.84 -8.76 5.96
CA SER A 219 -15.03 -8.21 5.28
C SER A 219 -14.80 -7.89 3.80
N CYS A 220 -13.58 -8.04 3.29
CA CYS A 220 -13.16 -7.61 1.96
C CYS A 220 -13.08 -8.80 0.98
N ASP A 221 -14.16 -9.56 0.86
CA ASP A 221 -14.23 -10.79 0.04
C ASP A 221 -13.97 -10.52 -1.46
N ASN A 222 -14.33 -9.33 -1.94
CA ASN A 222 -14.15 -8.92 -3.34
C ASN A 222 -12.81 -8.21 -3.61
N LEU A 223 -11.88 -8.19 -2.66
CA LEU A 223 -10.63 -7.44 -2.81
C LEU A 223 -9.80 -8.01 -3.97
N THR A 224 -9.54 -7.16 -4.98
CA THR A 224 -8.75 -7.52 -6.17
C THR A 224 -7.33 -6.96 -6.12
N ARG A 225 -7.14 -5.85 -5.40
CA ARG A 225 -5.85 -5.16 -5.26
C ARG A 225 -5.65 -4.64 -3.85
N LEU A 226 -4.51 -4.99 -3.26
CA LEU A 226 -4.07 -4.50 -1.97
C LEU A 226 -2.66 -3.91 -2.09
N TYR A 227 -2.53 -2.64 -1.73
CA TYR A 227 -1.26 -1.94 -1.55
C TYR A 227 -1.18 -1.50 -0.09
N CYS A 228 -0.29 -2.13 0.68
CA CYS A 228 -0.06 -1.85 2.10
C CYS A 228 1.44 -1.73 2.42
N ARG A 229 2.25 -1.45 1.39
CA ARG A 229 3.69 -1.22 1.51
C ARG A 229 4.03 -0.12 2.51
N GLY A 230 5.11 -0.27 3.27
CA GLY A 230 5.57 0.78 4.17
C GLY A 230 4.64 0.98 5.37
N ASN A 231 4.36 -0.11 6.08
CA ASN A 231 3.61 -0.12 7.33
C ASN A 231 4.37 -0.95 8.39
N ASP A 232 3.72 -1.22 9.52
CA ASP A 232 4.27 -2.02 10.63
C ASP A 232 3.58 -3.39 10.77
N LEU A 233 3.01 -3.92 9.68
CA LEU A 233 2.21 -5.15 9.71
C LEU A 233 3.05 -6.38 10.06
N GLY A 234 2.55 -7.21 10.98
CA GLY A 234 3.18 -8.48 11.38
C GLY A 234 2.66 -9.71 10.62
N GLU A 235 1.44 -9.64 10.11
CA GLU A 235 0.82 -10.66 9.27
C GLU A 235 -0.18 -10.03 8.29
N ILE A 236 -0.47 -10.76 7.20
CA ILE A 236 -1.56 -10.46 6.28
C ILE A 236 -2.35 -11.74 6.03
N ASP A 237 -3.68 -11.64 6.12
CA ASP A 237 -4.59 -12.73 5.80
C ASP A 237 -5.55 -12.31 4.67
N LEU A 238 -5.34 -12.91 3.50
CA LEU A 238 -6.15 -12.78 2.29
C LEU A 238 -6.87 -14.10 1.95
N SER A 239 -6.97 -15.03 2.90
CA SER A 239 -7.66 -16.32 2.67
C SER A 239 -9.14 -16.15 2.30
N HIS A 240 -9.75 -15.03 2.72
CA HIS A 240 -11.12 -14.64 2.41
C HIS A 240 -11.28 -13.91 1.06
N SER A 241 -10.18 -13.48 0.43
CA SER A 241 -10.19 -12.66 -0.80
C SER A 241 -9.61 -13.45 -2.00
N PRO A 242 -10.31 -14.49 -2.51
CA PRO A 242 -9.77 -15.38 -3.55
C PRO A 242 -9.47 -14.69 -4.88
N GLU A 243 -10.12 -13.55 -5.15
CA GLU A 243 -9.95 -12.77 -6.37
C GLU A 243 -8.84 -11.70 -6.27
N CYS A 244 -8.06 -11.68 -5.18
CA CYS A 244 -6.93 -10.75 -5.06
C CYS A 244 -5.83 -11.13 -6.05
N ARG A 245 -5.52 -10.24 -7.01
CA ARG A 245 -4.54 -10.50 -8.08
C ARG A 245 -3.31 -9.61 -7.99
N THR A 246 -3.37 -8.54 -7.20
CA THR A 246 -2.26 -7.62 -7.01
C THR A 246 -2.05 -7.38 -5.53
N LEU A 247 -0.88 -7.76 -5.04
CA LEU A 247 -0.48 -7.55 -3.67
C LEU A 247 0.89 -6.86 -3.63
N ASP A 248 0.94 -5.69 -3.02
CA ASP A 248 2.17 -5.11 -2.51
C ASP A 248 2.06 -4.95 -0.99
N CYS A 249 2.81 -5.76 -0.25
CA CYS A 249 2.96 -5.65 1.20
C CYS A 249 4.42 -5.55 1.60
N SER A 250 5.25 -5.03 0.70
CA SER A 250 6.68 -4.82 0.95
C SER A 250 6.94 -3.80 2.06
N ILE A 251 8.14 -3.78 2.64
CA ILE A 251 8.52 -2.81 3.69
C ILE A 251 7.52 -2.88 4.86
N ASN A 252 7.47 -4.03 5.50
CA ASN A 252 6.65 -4.31 6.68
C ASN A 252 7.44 -5.19 7.66
N LYS A 253 6.77 -5.81 8.63
CA LYS A 253 7.36 -6.72 9.62
C LYS A 253 6.77 -8.14 9.50
N LEU A 254 6.31 -8.52 8.31
CA LEU A 254 5.54 -9.73 8.10
C LEU A 254 6.35 -10.99 8.42
N THR A 255 5.83 -11.85 9.27
CA THR A 255 6.36 -13.19 9.54
C THR A 255 5.49 -14.30 8.94
N ASP A 256 4.24 -13.98 8.60
CA ASP A 256 3.29 -14.89 7.96
C ASP A 256 2.41 -14.15 6.95
N ILE A 257 1.99 -14.87 5.90
CA ILE A 257 1.04 -14.44 4.89
C ILE A 257 0.14 -15.64 4.56
N ARG A 258 -1.18 -15.41 4.60
CA ARG A 258 -2.18 -16.39 4.18
C ARG A 258 -2.92 -15.88 2.97
N VAL A 259 -3.13 -16.75 1.99
CA VAL A 259 -3.88 -16.47 0.76
C VAL A 259 -4.83 -17.62 0.47
N SER A 260 -5.83 -17.39 -0.37
CA SER A 260 -6.70 -18.46 -0.86
C SER A 260 -5.93 -19.37 -1.83
N ASP A 261 -6.26 -20.66 -1.85
CA ASP A 261 -5.80 -21.62 -2.87
C ASP A 261 -6.36 -21.34 -4.29
N ARG A 262 -7.29 -20.38 -4.39
CA ARG A 262 -7.84 -19.87 -5.65
C ARG A 262 -7.06 -18.69 -6.21
N THR A 263 -6.17 -18.10 -5.42
CA THR A 263 -5.46 -16.88 -5.77
C THR A 263 -4.49 -17.11 -6.93
N SER A 264 -4.59 -16.27 -7.96
CA SER A 264 -3.68 -16.22 -9.11
C SER A 264 -3.21 -14.78 -9.31
N PHE A 265 -1.97 -14.51 -8.92
CA PHE A 265 -1.42 -13.16 -8.95
C PHE A 265 -1.00 -12.74 -10.37
N VAL A 266 -1.16 -11.45 -10.65
CA VAL A 266 -0.49 -10.77 -11.78
C VAL A 266 0.69 -9.92 -11.31
N PHE A 267 0.76 -9.64 -10.01
CA PHE A 267 1.86 -8.95 -9.35
C PHE A 267 1.87 -9.29 -7.85
N LEU A 268 3.03 -9.70 -7.34
CA LEU A 268 3.25 -10.02 -5.94
C LEU A 268 4.55 -9.36 -5.46
N SER A 269 4.48 -8.52 -4.44
CA SER A 269 5.64 -7.86 -3.84
C SER A 269 5.64 -8.03 -2.32
N LEU A 270 6.65 -8.73 -1.81
CA LEU A 270 6.80 -9.13 -0.40
C LEU A 270 8.16 -8.70 0.19
N HIS A 271 9.01 -8.02 -0.58
CA HIS A 271 10.36 -7.68 -0.14
C HIS A 271 10.40 -6.79 1.11
N SER A 272 11.54 -6.71 1.77
CA SER A 272 11.76 -5.93 2.98
C SER A 272 10.78 -6.32 4.11
N ASN A 273 10.72 -7.62 4.42
CA ASN A 273 9.87 -8.20 5.45
C ASN A 273 10.68 -9.16 6.35
N ARG A 274 10.02 -10.05 7.10
CA ARG A 274 10.66 -11.03 8.02
C ARG A 274 10.17 -12.47 7.77
N LEU A 275 9.78 -12.77 6.53
CA LEU A 275 9.18 -14.05 6.15
C LEU A 275 10.26 -15.13 6.10
N LYS A 276 10.06 -16.19 6.87
CA LYS A 276 10.96 -17.35 6.87
C LYS A 276 10.70 -18.26 5.68
N ASP A 277 11.70 -19.06 5.33
CA ASP A 277 11.64 -19.97 4.18
C ASP A 277 10.41 -20.88 4.24
N SER A 278 10.10 -21.42 5.42
CA SER A 278 8.91 -22.25 5.65
C SER A 278 7.57 -21.53 5.37
N SER A 279 7.46 -20.25 5.72
CA SER A 279 6.27 -19.43 5.44
C SER A 279 6.13 -19.15 3.94
N LEU A 280 7.23 -18.82 3.27
CA LEU A 280 7.23 -18.58 1.82
C LEU A 280 6.99 -19.86 1.02
N LYS A 281 7.55 -20.99 1.45
CA LYS A 281 7.27 -22.31 0.87
C LYS A 281 5.79 -22.65 0.99
N ARG A 282 5.18 -22.45 2.17
CA ARG A 282 3.73 -22.65 2.35
C ARG A 282 2.93 -21.76 1.39
N LEU A 283 3.26 -20.46 1.33
CA LEU A 283 2.61 -19.49 0.46
C LEU A 283 2.68 -19.92 -1.01
N VAL A 284 3.89 -20.10 -1.55
CA VAL A 284 4.09 -20.44 -2.97
C VAL A 284 3.44 -21.77 -3.32
N SER A 285 3.50 -22.76 -2.42
CA SER A 285 2.84 -24.07 -2.63
C SER A 285 1.33 -23.95 -2.78
N SER A 286 0.67 -23.00 -2.11
CA SER A 286 -0.77 -22.77 -2.24
C SER A 286 -1.18 -21.94 -3.45
N LEU A 287 -0.25 -21.25 -4.11
CA LEU A 287 -0.57 -20.40 -5.27
C LEU A 287 -0.94 -21.23 -6.49
N ARG A 288 -1.84 -20.69 -7.32
CA ARG A 288 -2.08 -21.20 -8.67
C ARG A 288 -0.96 -20.82 -9.62
N ASP A 289 -0.89 -21.56 -10.73
CA ASP A 289 -0.08 -21.18 -11.86
C ASP A 289 -0.55 -19.82 -12.40
N VAL A 290 0.41 -19.03 -12.87
CA VAL A 290 0.22 -17.68 -13.37
C VAL A 290 0.77 -17.56 -14.80
N THR A 291 0.47 -16.44 -15.46
CA THR A 291 1.07 -16.12 -16.76
C THR A 291 2.61 -16.18 -16.65
N PRO A 292 3.32 -16.81 -17.61
CA PRO A 292 4.77 -16.85 -17.58
C PRO A 292 5.40 -15.46 -17.46
N ASN A 293 6.41 -15.34 -16.59
CA ASN A 293 7.12 -14.11 -16.23
C ASN A 293 6.35 -13.12 -15.36
N THR A 294 5.24 -13.53 -14.74
CA THR A 294 4.55 -12.72 -13.72
C THR A 294 5.52 -12.25 -12.64
N PRO A 295 5.61 -10.94 -12.34
CA PRO A 295 6.55 -10.44 -11.34
C PRO A 295 6.23 -10.95 -9.92
N PHE A 296 7.25 -11.52 -9.27
CA PHE A 296 7.26 -11.80 -7.84
C PHE A 296 8.51 -11.16 -7.20
N VAL A 297 8.36 -10.00 -6.56
CA VAL A 297 9.45 -9.29 -5.88
C VAL A 297 9.52 -9.75 -4.43
N CYS A 298 10.48 -10.61 -4.09
CA CYS A 298 10.53 -11.27 -2.77
C CYS A 298 11.65 -10.75 -1.86
N ILE A 299 12.67 -10.10 -2.42
CA ILE A 299 13.82 -9.57 -1.67
C ILE A 299 14.20 -8.16 -2.10
N ASP A 300 14.74 -7.38 -1.17
CA ASP A 300 15.59 -6.22 -1.39
C ASP A 300 17.00 -6.46 -0.81
N LYS A 301 17.96 -6.82 -1.66
CA LYS A 301 19.34 -7.13 -1.21
C LYS A 301 20.12 -5.93 -0.67
N LYS A 302 19.71 -4.70 -1.01
CA LYS A 302 20.39 -3.48 -0.57
C LYS A 302 19.83 -2.98 0.75
N ASN A 303 18.64 -3.45 1.14
CA ASN A 303 18.05 -3.11 2.42
C ASN A 303 18.67 -3.94 3.54
N LEU A 304 19.38 -3.28 4.44
CA LEU A 304 19.98 -3.91 5.63
C LEU A 304 18.95 -4.49 6.61
N ASN A 305 17.68 -4.08 6.50
CA ASN A 305 16.57 -4.58 7.30
C ASN A 305 15.76 -5.67 6.60
N GLU A 306 16.20 -6.16 5.45
CA GLU A 306 15.59 -7.33 4.82
C GLU A 306 15.78 -8.56 5.72
N GLY A 307 14.67 -9.16 6.12
CA GLY A 307 14.60 -10.34 6.97
C GLY A 307 13.90 -11.52 6.32
N ASN A 308 13.50 -11.41 5.05
CA ASN A 308 12.99 -12.54 4.28
C ASN A 308 14.11 -13.56 4.03
N GLU A 309 13.76 -14.85 4.09
CA GLU A 309 14.60 -15.98 3.75
C GLU A 309 13.97 -16.71 2.56
N VAL A 310 14.62 -16.65 1.39
CA VAL A 310 14.14 -17.32 0.17
C VAL A 310 15.22 -18.26 -0.34
N SER A 311 15.03 -19.55 -0.12
CA SER A 311 15.86 -20.59 -0.73
C SER A 311 15.64 -20.70 -2.24
N GLN A 312 16.58 -21.40 -2.90
CA GLN A 312 16.43 -21.80 -4.28
C GLN A 312 15.18 -22.67 -4.50
N GLU A 313 14.76 -23.48 -3.51
CA GLU A 313 13.55 -24.28 -3.61
C GLU A 313 12.30 -23.40 -3.81
N ILE A 314 12.19 -22.28 -3.09
CA ILE A 314 11.08 -21.34 -3.28
C ILE A 314 11.14 -20.71 -4.67
N VAL A 315 12.33 -20.37 -5.15
CA VAL A 315 12.54 -19.82 -6.49
C VAL A 315 12.09 -20.81 -7.56
N ASP A 316 12.48 -22.07 -7.43
CA ASP A 316 12.14 -23.14 -8.35
C ASP A 316 10.62 -23.40 -8.35
N LEU A 317 10.00 -23.57 -7.17
CA LEU A 317 8.56 -23.76 -7.01
C LEU A 317 7.75 -22.59 -7.60
N ALA A 318 8.18 -21.35 -7.38
CA ALA A 318 7.52 -20.18 -7.94
C ALA A 318 7.70 -20.11 -9.47
N THR A 319 8.90 -20.45 -9.97
CA THR A 319 9.21 -20.45 -11.41
C THR A 319 8.40 -21.51 -12.15
N GLU A 320 8.24 -22.70 -11.59
CA GLU A 320 7.36 -23.75 -12.12
C GLU A 320 5.91 -23.28 -12.27
N LYS A 321 5.45 -22.44 -11.34
CA LYS A 321 4.13 -21.79 -11.38
C LYS A 321 4.06 -20.60 -12.34
N GLY A 322 5.13 -20.24 -13.04
CA GLY A 322 5.17 -19.15 -14.01
C GLY A 322 5.63 -17.79 -13.46
N PHE A 323 5.99 -17.70 -12.18
CA PHE A 323 6.52 -16.46 -11.62
C PHE A 323 7.95 -16.19 -12.09
N SER A 324 8.27 -14.91 -12.24
CA SER A 324 9.62 -14.39 -12.34
C SER A 324 9.98 -13.79 -11.00
N VAL A 325 10.70 -14.56 -10.17
CA VAL A 325 11.13 -14.14 -8.84
C VAL A 325 12.29 -13.14 -8.95
N ARG A 326 12.19 -11.97 -8.30
CA ARG A 326 13.11 -10.83 -8.48
C ARG A 326 13.55 -10.20 -7.17
N ASP A 327 14.72 -9.60 -7.22
CA ASP A 327 15.19 -8.58 -6.26
C ASP A 327 14.63 -7.21 -6.66
N TYR A 328 14.17 -6.43 -5.68
CA TYR A 328 13.61 -5.09 -5.85
C TYR A 328 14.55 -4.16 -6.62
N ASN A 329 15.86 -4.27 -6.41
CA ASN A 329 16.86 -3.41 -7.05
C ASN A 329 17.30 -3.89 -8.44
N GLY A 330 16.54 -4.78 -9.08
CA GLY A 330 16.83 -5.25 -10.44
C GLY A 330 17.99 -6.25 -10.52
N GLY A 331 18.44 -6.80 -9.37
CA GLY A 331 19.37 -7.92 -9.28
C GLY A 331 20.57 -7.83 -10.20
N ILE A 332 21.66 -7.20 -9.77
CA ILE A 332 22.96 -7.44 -10.42
C ILE A 332 23.37 -8.87 -10.02
N GLY A 333 23.55 -9.76 -10.99
CA GLY A 333 24.11 -11.09 -10.76
C GLY A 333 25.54 -11.00 -10.23
N GLU A 334 26.09 -12.08 -9.67
CA GLU A 334 27.52 -12.12 -9.30
C GLU A 334 28.47 -11.86 -10.49
N ASP A 335 27.95 -11.93 -11.73
CA ASP A 335 28.63 -11.61 -12.98
C ASP A 335 28.55 -10.14 -13.41
N GLY A 336 27.92 -9.27 -12.61
CA GLY A 336 27.84 -7.84 -12.88
C GLY A 336 26.82 -7.44 -13.95
N LYS A 337 25.95 -8.34 -14.42
CA LYS A 337 24.97 -8.03 -15.46
C LYS A 337 23.57 -7.79 -14.89
N VAL A 338 22.85 -6.85 -15.51
CA VAL A 338 21.41 -6.64 -15.31
C VAL A 338 20.68 -7.77 -16.03
N SER A 339 20.10 -8.71 -15.29
CA SER A 339 19.32 -9.78 -15.90
C SER A 339 17.83 -9.41 -15.89
N ASN A 340 17.23 -9.28 -17.08
CA ASN A 340 15.77 -9.28 -17.25
C ASN A 340 15.12 -10.64 -16.92
N LYS A 341 15.90 -11.56 -16.34
CA LYS A 341 15.51 -12.86 -15.80
C LYS A 341 15.95 -12.85 -14.34
N GLY A 342 15.01 -12.65 -13.43
CA GLY A 342 15.28 -12.43 -12.02
C GLY A 342 16.34 -13.34 -11.44
N VAL A 343 17.45 -12.74 -11.02
CA VAL A 343 18.46 -13.39 -10.19
C VAL A 343 18.15 -12.99 -8.75
N VAL A 344 17.37 -13.84 -8.10
CA VAL A 344 17.17 -13.83 -6.66
C VAL A 344 18.49 -14.30 -6.04
N TYR A 345 19.07 -13.47 -5.19
CA TYR A 345 20.02 -13.96 -4.19
C TYR A 345 19.39 -13.58 -2.86
N ILE A 346 18.92 -14.56 -2.09
CA ILE A 346 18.76 -14.41 -0.64
C ILE A 346 19.71 -15.41 0.00
N HIS A 347 20.41 -14.93 1.03
CA HIS A 347 21.25 -15.68 1.95
C HIS A 347 22.54 -16.27 1.34
N PRO A 348 23.70 -16.16 2.00
CA PRO A 348 24.96 -16.82 1.59
C PRO A 348 24.90 -18.36 1.56
N GLU A 349 23.72 -18.97 1.76
CA GLU A 349 23.48 -20.42 1.67
C GLU A 349 22.73 -20.85 0.41
N GLY A 350 22.55 -19.97 -0.59
CA GLY A 350 21.97 -20.32 -1.89
C GLY A 350 22.92 -20.99 -2.89
N ILE A 351 24.21 -21.17 -2.57
CA ILE A 351 25.07 -22.07 -3.35
C ILE A 351 24.86 -23.47 -2.79
N SER A 352 24.29 -24.31 -3.63
CA SER A 352 24.63 -25.73 -3.69
C SER A 352 26.06 -26.01 -3.23
N GLN A 353 26.24 -26.32 -1.94
CA GLN A 353 26.99 -27.53 -1.70
C GLN A 353 25.98 -28.68 -1.82
N PRO A 354 26.23 -29.63 -2.73
CA PRO A 354 25.33 -30.74 -2.98
C PRO A 354 25.06 -31.39 -1.65
N ARG A 355 23.78 -31.63 -1.28
CA ARG A 355 23.34 -32.36 -0.07
C ARG A 355 24.55 -32.80 0.75
N LEU A 356 25.08 -31.91 1.59
CA LEU A 356 26.07 -32.39 2.52
C LEU A 356 25.27 -33.32 3.42
N SER A 357 25.77 -34.52 3.61
CA SER A 357 25.17 -35.52 4.48
C SER A 357 24.77 -34.87 5.81
N ARG A 358 23.87 -35.52 6.55
CA ARG A 358 23.46 -35.11 7.92
C ARG A 358 24.60 -34.87 8.93
N ASP A 359 25.86 -34.95 8.48
CA ASP A 359 27.10 -34.79 9.23
C ASP A 359 27.78 -33.41 9.08
N ASP A 360 27.32 -32.50 8.20
CA ASP A 360 28.03 -31.22 7.97
C ASP A 360 27.61 -30.08 8.90
N LEU A 361 28.57 -29.58 9.68
CA LEU A 361 28.42 -28.47 10.63
C LEU A 361 28.53 -27.11 9.92
N HIS A 362 27.56 -26.21 10.08
CA HIS A 362 27.56 -24.86 9.48
C HIS A 362 27.41 -23.75 10.54
N LEU A 363 28.00 -22.57 10.28
CA LEU A 363 28.06 -21.44 11.23
C LEU A 363 27.67 -20.11 10.57
N TYR A 364 26.70 -19.38 11.14
CA TYR A 364 26.31 -18.05 10.63
C TYR A 364 25.82 -17.08 11.73
N PRO A 365 26.10 -15.77 11.65
CA PRO A 365 26.97 -15.13 10.67
C PRO A 365 28.45 -15.48 10.92
N ASN A 366 29.22 -15.63 9.86
CA ASN A 366 30.68 -15.81 9.91
C ASN A 366 31.32 -15.11 8.70
N PRO A 367 31.88 -13.89 8.84
CA PRO A 367 32.35 -13.31 10.09
C PRO A 367 31.24 -12.93 11.08
N ALA A 368 31.43 -13.31 12.34
CA ALA A 368 30.53 -13.02 13.45
C ALA A 368 30.86 -11.66 14.07
N TYR A 369 29.89 -11.06 14.75
CA TYR A 369 30.07 -9.81 15.52
C TYR A 369 29.88 -10.03 17.02
N THR A 370 28.69 -10.48 17.42
CA THR A 370 28.36 -10.72 18.83
C THR A 370 27.83 -12.12 19.09
N TYR A 371 27.44 -12.87 18.06
CA TYR A 371 26.99 -14.25 18.17
C TYR A 371 27.23 -15.02 16.86
N VAL A 372 27.14 -16.34 16.94
CA VAL A 372 27.08 -17.24 15.78
C VAL A 372 26.09 -18.37 16.04
N ASN A 373 25.19 -18.63 15.10
CA ASN A 373 24.27 -19.76 15.07
C ASN A 373 25.00 -20.99 14.50
N ILE A 374 24.62 -22.16 15.01
CA ILE A 374 25.25 -23.44 14.69
C ILE A 374 24.18 -24.36 14.11
N VAL A 375 24.37 -24.78 12.86
CA VAL A 375 23.44 -25.66 12.12
C VAL A 375 24.11 -26.99 11.85
N GLY A 376 23.32 -28.07 11.90
CA GLY A 376 23.81 -29.44 11.69
C GLY A 376 24.42 -30.06 12.94
N ALA A 377 24.19 -29.47 14.11
CA ALA A 377 24.57 -30.04 15.40
C ALA A 377 23.40 -30.76 16.07
N HIS A 378 23.67 -31.83 16.81
CA HIS A 378 22.65 -32.61 17.50
C HIS A 378 22.53 -32.25 18.99
N HIS A 379 21.33 -32.42 19.54
CA HIS A 379 21.08 -32.31 20.97
C HIS A 379 22.04 -33.22 21.76
N GLY A 380 22.70 -32.65 22.77
CA GLY A 380 23.66 -33.37 23.60
C GLY A 380 25.10 -33.38 23.09
N GLU A 381 25.39 -32.81 21.91
CA GLU A 381 26.77 -32.73 21.42
C GLU A 381 27.62 -31.71 22.20
N PRO A 382 28.88 -32.07 22.52
CA PRO A 382 29.79 -31.15 23.16
C PRO A 382 30.33 -30.14 22.15
N LEU A 383 30.16 -28.85 22.46
CA LEU A 383 30.75 -27.73 21.75
C LEU A 383 31.96 -27.19 22.52
N ARG A 384 33.06 -26.95 21.82
CA ARG A 384 34.28 -26.31 22.36
C ARG A 384 34.79 -25.24 21.41
N LEU A 385 35.13 -24.06 21.92
CA LEU A 385 35.69 -22.95 21.16
C LEU A 385 37.13 -22.72 21.61
N TYR A 386 38.06 -22.65 20.67
CA TYR A 386 39.49 -22.43 20.91
C TYR A 386 39.99 -21.18 20.19
N THR A 387 41.03 -20.57 20.72
CA THR A 387 41.87 -19.62 19.97
C THR A 387 42.79 -20.35 18.97
N LEU A 388 43.43 -19.64 18.05
CA LEU A 388 44.37 -20.23 17.07
C LEU A 388 45.60 -20.89 17.70
N ASP A 389 46.04 -20.44 18.87
CA ASP A 389 47.12 -21.05 19.65
C ASP A 389 46.65 -22.26 20.49
N GLY A 390 45.37 -22.67 20.38
CA GLY A 390 44.84 -23.88 21.00
C GLY A 390 44.33 -23.71 22.43
N LYS A 391 44.20 -22.46 22.93
CA LYS A 391 43.61 -22.21 24.25
C LYS A 391 42.08 -22.36 24.19
N LEU A 392 41.52 -23.16 25.09
CA LEU A 392 40.07 -23.30 25.22
C LEU A 392 39.47 -22.00 25.78
N VAL A 393 38.50 -21.45 25.05
CA VAL A 393 37.80 -20.19 25.36
C VAL A 393 36.43 -20.45 25.95
N ARG A 394 35.70 -21.43 25.40
CA ARG A 394 34.33 -21.75 25.83
C ARG A 394 34.01 -23.22 25.59
N GLN A 395 33.18 -23.81 26.46
CA GLN A 395 32.65 -25.15 26.28
C GLN A 395 31.20 -25.20 26.78
N GLN A 396 30.30 -25.82 26.02
CA GLN A 396 28.90 -26.05 26.41
C GLN A 396 28.33 -27.32 25.75
N ILE A 397 27.19 -27.79 26.25
CA ILE A 397 26.42 -28.88 25.63
C ILE A 397 25.24 -28.28 24.89
N LEU A 398 25.09 -28.64 23.61
CA LEU A 398 24.05 -28.12 22.74
C LEU A 398 22.67 -28.65 23.12
N GLN A 399 21.67 -27.77 23.13
CA GLN A 399 20.32 -28.04 23.61
C GLN A 399 19.30 -28.34 22.49
N GLY A 400 19.62 -28.13 21.21
CA GLY A 400 18.71 -28.36 20.08
C GLY A 400 19.34 -28.18 18.69
N GLU A 401 18.51 -28.23 17.64
CA GLU A 401 18.96 -28.18 16.23
C GLU A 401 19.41 -26.77 15.75
N ASP A 402 18.98 -25.70 16.43
CA ASP A 402 19.30 -24.30 16.10
C ASP A 402 19.90 -23.56 17.31
N ASP A 403 21.06 -24.00 17.77
CA ASP A 403 21.72 -23.39 18.93
C ASP A 403 22.56 -22.16 18.53
N SER A 404 22.73 -21.22 19.47
CA SER A 404 23.51 -20.00 19.24
C SER A 404 24.62 -19.83 20.28
N LEU A 405 25.76 -19.33 19.82
CA LEU A 405 26.94 -19.08 20.63
C LEU A 405 27.18 -17.58 20.72
N ASP A 406 27.01 -17.02 21.92
CA ASP A 406 27.35 -15.64 22.23
C ASP A 406 28.89 -15.45 22.25
N LEU A 407 29.36 -14.51 21.45
CA LEU A 407 30.76 -14.13 21.25
C LEU A 407 31.04 -12.69 21.71
N SER A 408 30.05 -11.99 22.26
CA SER A 408 30.12 -10.55 22.59
C SER A 408 31.24 -10.16 23.55
N LYS A 409 31.76 -11.12 24.34
CA LYS A 409 32.83 -10.93 25.32
C LYS A 409 34.21 -11.35 24.81
N LEU A 410 34.32 -11.78 23.56
CA LEU A 410 35.57 -12.24 22.96
C LEU A 410 36.23 -11.13 22.16
N GLU A 411 37.56 -11.14 22.14
CA GLU A 411 38.33 -10.20 21.34
C GLU A 411 38.22 -10.54 19.85
N ARG A 412 38.23 -9.52 19.00
CA ARG A 412 38.23 -9.67 17.53
C ARG A 412 39.41 -10.54 17.11
N GLY A 413 39.15 -11.53 16.27
CA GLY A 413 40.16 -12.53 15.93
C GLY A 413 39.58 -13.79 15.31
N ILE A 414 40.41 -14.81 15.18
CA ILE A 414 40.03 -16.11 14.61
C ILE A 414 39.95 -17.14 15.73
N TYR A 415 38.87 -17.90 15.73
CA TYR A 415 38.62 -18.98 16.67
C TYR A 415 38.32 -20.28 15.93
N ILE A 416 38.56 -21.42 16.57
CA ILE A 416 38.22 -22.76 16.08
C ILE A 416 37.12 -23.33 16.95
N LEU A 417 35.96 -23.58 16.35
CA LEU A 417 34.84 -24.28 16.97
C LEU A 417 34.95 -25.77 16.68
N LEU A 418 34.83 -26.59 17.72
CA LEU A 418 34.65 -28.03 17.64
C LEU A 418 33.25 -28.40 18.13
N VAL A 419 32.50 -29.15 17.34
CA VAL A 419 31.22 -29.77 17.73
C VAL A 419 31.32 -31.26 17.43
N GLY A 420 31.43 -32.07 18.49
CA GLY A 420 31.81 -33.48 18.35
C GLY A 420 33.18 -33.62 17.64
N PRO A 421 33.30 -34.43 16.57
CA PRO A 421 34.54 -34.58 15.79
C PRO A 421 34.75 -33.48 14.74
N ARG A 422 33.81 -32.53 14.60
CA ARG A 422 33.76 -31.59 13.46
C ARG A 422 34.32 -30.23 13.86
N ALA A 423 35.15 -29.66 13.00
CA ALA A 423 35.82 -28.39 13.24
C ALA A 423 35.37 -27.32 12.25
N LYS A 424 35.11 -26.10 12.72
CA LYS A 424 34.84 -24.92 11.88
C LYS A 424 35.56 -23.68 12.41
N ARG A 425 36.05 -22.86 11.49
CA ARG A 425 36.67 -21.57 11.80
C ARG A 425 35.59 -20.52 12.02
N ILE A 426 35.73 -19.70 13.05
CA ILE A 426 34.95 -18.46 13.27
C ILE A 426 35.90 -17.27 13.10
N THR A 427 35.47 -16.27 12.34
CA THR A 427 36.14 -14.96 12.26
C THR A 427 35.28 -13.95 13.01
N LEU A 428 35.77 -13.39 14.11
CA LEU A 428 35.07 -12.39 14.92
C LEU A 428 35.58 -10.98 14.55
N LYS A 429 34.68 -10.09 14.12
CA LYS A 429 35.01 -8.77 13.56
C LYS A 429 34.67 -7.58 14.44
#